data_AF-A0AA37HTU4-F1
#
_entry.id   AF-A0AA37HTU4-F1
#
_cell.length_a   1.000
_cell.length_b   1.000
_cell.length_c   1.000
_cell.angle_alpha   90.00
_cell.angle_beta   90.00
_cell.angle_gamma   90.00
#
_symmetry.space_group_name_H-M   'P 1'
#
loop_
_entity.id
_entity.type
_entity.pdbx_description
1 polymer ?
#
loop_
_entity_poly.entity_id
_entity_poly.type
_entity_poly.pdbx_seq_one_letter_code
_entity_poly.pdbx_strand_id
1 'polypeptide(L)'
;MRTYTLAIADDVLFVCLPDEADIGEAIQETTATAYGAGIELEISRGAVLTDRPEADDHVIWADGPDGELTDAEGRAYRYAVRRRA
;
A
#
# COMPACT_ATOMS: atom_id res chain seq x y z
N MET A 1 16.99 1.99 1.45
CA MET A 1 15.80 1.40 0.82
C MET A 1 14.61 2.02 1.52
N ARG A 2 13.73 2.71 0.80
CA ARG A 2 12.57 3.37 1.40
C ARG A 2 11.44 2.35 1.51
N THR A 3 10.76 2.33 2.64
CA THR A 3 9.65 1.42 2.89
C THR A 3 8.33 2.19 3.00
N TYR A 4 7.24 1.47 2.74
CA TYR A 4 5.91 2.02 2.59
C TYR A 4 4.93 1.29 3.50
N THR A 5 3.94 2.03 3.98
CA THR A 5 2.77 1.49 4.64
C THR A 5 1.62 1.48 3.65
N LEU A 6 0.98 0.32 3.54
CA LEU A 6 -0.22 0.12 2.73
C LEU A 6 -1.44 -0.05 3.64
N ALA A 7 -2.57 0.51 3.23
CA ALA A 7 -3.89 0.19 3.78
C ALA A 7 -4.74 -0.46 2.68
N ILE A 8 -5.21 -1.68 2.96
CA ILE A 8 -5.94 -2.53 2.01
C ILE A 8 -7.23 -2.99 2.67
N ALA A 9 -8.33 -3.04 1.93
CA ALA A 9 -9.55 -3.72 2.35
C ALA A 9 -10.26 -4.33 1.14
N ASP A 10 -10.81 -5.53 1.31
CA ASP A 10 -11.54 -6.26 0.26
C ASP A 10 -10.79 -6.31 -1.09
N ASP A 11 -9.48 -6.58 -1.04
CA ASP A 11 -8.60 -6.57 -2.22
C ASP A 11 -8.61 -5.25 -3.00
N VAL A 12 -8.79 -4.12 -2.32
CA VAL A 12 -8.66 -2.74 -2.85
C VAL A 12 -7.57 -2.00 -2.07
N LEU A 13 -6.66 -1.34 -2.80
CA LEU A 13 -5.62 -0.49 -2.22
C LEU A 13 -6.19 0.91 -1.96
N PHE A 14 -6.22 1.32 -0.70
CA PHE A 14 -6.73 2.64 -0.30
C PHE A 14 -5.60 3.66 -0.17
N VAL A 15 -4.51 3.27 0.49
CA VAL A 15 -3.41 4.16 0.82
C VAL A 15 -2.10 3.44 0.59
N CYS A 16 -1.16 4.10 -0.07
CA CYS A 16 0.24 3.71 -0.16
C CYS A 16 1.10 4.94 0.13
N LEU A 17 1.77 4.96 1.29
CA LEU A 17 2.57 6.10 1.73
C LEU A 17 3.91 5.65 2.28
N PRO A 18 4.95 6.50 2.23
CA PRO A 18 6.20 6.22 2.94
C PRO A 18 5.93 5.95 4.43
N ASP A 19 6.69 5.03 5.04
CA ASP A 19 6.52 4.66 6.46
C ASP A 19 6.66 5.85 7.43
N GLU A 20 7.29 6.94 6.99
CA GLU A 20 7.44 8.18 7.77
C GLU A 20 6.18 9.07 7.77
N ALA A 21 5.21 8.81 6.89
CA ALA A 21 4.00 9.60 6.77
C ALA A 21 2.92 9.19 7.79
N ASP A 22 1.99 10.11 8.09
CA ASP A 22 0.85 9.83 8.94
C ASP A 22 -0.24 9.09 8.16
N ILE A 23 -0.31 7.77 8.35
CA ILE A 23 -1.33 6.95 7.70
C ILE A 23 -2.73 7.15 8.28
N GLY A 24 -2.86 7.60 9.53
CA GLY A 24 -4.16 7.78 10.17
C GLY A 24 -4.97 8.89 9.51
N GLU A 25 -4.30 10.02 9.25
CA GLU A 25 -4.89 11.15 8.51
C GLU A 25 -5.28 10.74 7.08
N ALA A 26 -4.37 10.06 6.36
CA ALA A 26 -4.63 9.60 5.00
C ALA A 26 -5.81 8.62 4.91
N ILE A 27 -5.89 7.65 5.83
CA ILE A 27 -7.03 6.73 5.91
C ILE A 27 -8.33 7.49 6.15
N GLN A 28 -8.34 8.49 7.05
CA GLN A 28 -9.54 9.29 7.31
C GLN A 28 -9.99 10.05 6.06
N GLU A 29 -9.08 10.70 5.35
CA GLU A 29 -9.40 11.41 4.12
C GLU A 29 -9.96 10.48 3.04
N THR A 30 -9.30 9.35 2.79
CA THR A 30 -9.69 8.39 1.74
C THR A 30 -11.00 7.68 2.08
N THR A 31 -11.17 7.20 3.32
CA THR A 31 -12.42 6.54 3.72
C THR A 31 -13.58 7.53 3.69
N ALA A 32 -13.41 8.77 4.19
CA ALA A 32 -14.46 9.79 4.13
C ALA A 32 -14.94 10.11 2.70
N THR A 33 -14.09 9.95 1.69
CA THR A 33 -14.43 10.21 0.28
C THR A 33 -14.91 8.98 -0.49
N ALA A 34 -14.35 7.79 -0.22
CA ALA A 34 -14.57 6.60 -1.05
C ALA A 34 -15.58 5.62 -0.46
N TYR A 35 -15.68 5.48 0.87
CA TYR A 35 -16.49 4.43 1.49
C TYR A 35 -17.06 4.85 2.85
N GLY A 36 -18.35 4.62 3.07
CA GLY A 36 -19.01 4.94 4.35
C GLY A 36 -18.30 4.33 5.57
N ALA A 37 -18.45 4.97 6.73
CA ALA A 37 -17.83 4.54 7.99
C ALA A 37 -18.12 3.05 8.28
N GLY A 38 -17.06 2.26 8.53
CA GLY A 38 -17.19 0.85 8.95
C GLY A 38 -16.34 -0.18 8.21
N ILE A 39 -15.44 0.22 7.30
CA ILE A 39 -14.51 -0.71 6.66
C ILE A 39 -13.37 -1.08 7.59
N GLU A 40 -13.10 -2.38 7.70
CA GLU A 40 -11.93 -2.92 8.37
C GLU A 40 -10.73 -2.88 7.40
N LEU A 41 -9.75 -2.03 7.69
CA LEU A 41 -8.54 -1.88 6.88
C LEU A 41 -7.42 -2.75 7.44
N GLU A 42 -6.81 -3.57 6.60
CA GLU A 42 -5.53 -4.22 6.88
C GLU A 42 -4.39 -3.23 6.64
N ILE A 43 -3.61 -2.95 7.68
CA ILE A 43 -2.46 -2.04 7.61
C ILE A 43 -1.17 -2.86 7.58
N SER A 44 -0.44 -2.79 6.46
CA SER A 44 0.84 -3.47 6.27
C SER A 44 1.99 -2.47 6.16
N ARG A 45 2.86 -2.44 7.18
CA ARG A 45 4.04 -1.55 7.27
C ARG A 45 5.32 -2.22 6.78
N GLY A 46 6.27 -1.44 6.28
CA GLY A 46 7.59 -1.94 5.90
C GLY A 46 7.65 -2.60 4.52
N ALA A 47 6.71 -2.25 3.63
CA ALA A 47 6.67 -2.77 2.27
C ALA A 47 7.72 -2.10 1.38
N VAL A 48 8.24 -2.83 0.41
CA VAL A 48 9.13 -2.32 -0.64
C VAL A 48 8.37 -2.35 -1.95
N LEU A 49 8.35 -1.22 -2.66
CA LEU A 49 7.74 -1.13 -3.98
C LEU A 49 8.74 -1.59 -5.04
N THR A 50 8.33 -2.49 -5.93
CA THR A 50 9.19 -3.06 -6.97
C THR A 50 8.39 -3.53 -8.18
N ASP A 51 9.01 -3.53 -9.35
CA ASP A 51 8.48 -4.16 -10.56
C ASP A 51 8.89 -5.63 -10.71
N ARG A 52 9.85 -6.07 -9.88
CA ARG A 52 10.49 -7.38 -9.96
C ARG A 52 10.67 -7.95 -8.55
N PRO A 53 9.71 -8.76 -8.06
CA PRO A 53 9.87 -9.45 -6.79
C PRO A 53 11.00 -10.49 -6.91
N GLU A 54 11.74 -10.67 -5.83
CA GLU A 54 12.77 -11.70 -5.67
C GLU A 54 12.15 -13.00 -5.12
N ALA A 55 12.87 -14.12 -5.17
CA ALA A 55 12.32 -15.43 -4.79
C ALA A 55 11.92 -15.52 -3.30
N ASP A 56 12.58 -14.77 -2.43
CA ASP A 56 12.32 -14.72 -0.99
C ASP A 56 11.39 -13.55 -0.59
N ASP A 57 10.92 -12.77 -1.56
CA ASP A 57 10.00 -11.66 -1.32
C ASP A 57 8.59 -12.20 -1.04
N HIS A 58 7.96 -11.71 0.03
CA HIS A 58 6.55 -11.98 0.29
C HIS A 58 5.70 -10.86 -0.31
N VAL A 59 4.86 -11.17 -1.31
CA VAL A 59 4.00 -10.18 -1.95
C VAL A 59 2.87 -9.77 -1.02
N ILE A 60 2.82 -8.48 -0.68
CA ILE A 60 1.75 -7.85 0.10
C ILE A 60 0.63 -7.39 -0.85
N TRP A 61 1.03 -6.81 -1.98
CA TRP A 61 0.10 -6.28 -2.98
C TRP A 61 0.67 -6.41 -4.39
N ALA A 62 -0.21 -6.57 -5.37
CA ALA A 62 0.12 -6.51 -6.79
C ALA A 62 -0.82 -5.54 -7.50
N ASP A 63 -0.26 -4.69 -8.36
CA ASP A 63 -0.99 -3.87 -9.32
C ASP A 63 -2.01 -4.73 -10.09
N GLY A 64 -3.24 -4.24 -10.16
CA GLY A 64 -4.38 -4.89 -10.79
C GLY A 64 -5.49 -3.88 -11.07
N PRO A 65 -6.63 -4.34 -11.61
CA PRO A 65 -7.78 -3.46 -11.88
C PRO A 65 -8.32 -2.75 -10.62
N ASP A 66 -7.96 -3.24 -9.43
CA ASP A 66 -8.49 -2.84 -8.14
C ASP A 66 -7.64 -1.77 -7.43
N GLY A 67 -6.59 -1.25 -8.07
CA GLY A 67 -5.84 -0.08 -7.58
C GLY A 67 -4.42 0.03 -8.13
N GLU A 68 -4.04 1.25 -8.54
CA GLU A 68 -2.67 1.54 -8.98
C GLU A 68 -1.75 1.75 -7.76
N LEU A 69 -0.63 1.03 -7.74
CA LEU A 69 0.37 1.14 -6.69
C LEU A 69 1.40 2.21 -7.05
N THR A 70 1.26 3.40 -6.48
CA THR A 70 2.17 4.53 -6.70
C THR A 70 2.96 4.90 -5.45
N ASP A 71 4.18 5.41 -5.63
CA ASP A 71 4.93 6.06 -4.56
C ASP A 71 4.55 7.55 -4.38
N ALA A 72 5.14 8.19 -3.39
CA ALA A 72 4.91 9.61 -3.08
C ALA A 72 5.37 10.57 -4.20
N GLU A 73 6.17 10.10 -5.16
CA GLU A 73 6.61 10.88 -6.32
C GLU A 73 5.69 10.64 -7.54
N GLY A 74 4.64 9.83 -7.38
CA GLY A 74 3.68 9.48 -8.43
C GLY A 74 4.20 8.40 -9.38
N ARG A 75 5.27 7.69 -9.02
CA ARG A 75 5.79 6.58 -9.84
C ARG A 75 5.04 5.30 -9.52
N ALA A 76 4.54 4.64 -10.57
CA ALA A 76 3.87 3.35 -10.46
C ALA A 76 4.84 2.17 -10.30
N TYR A 77 4.40 1.15 -9.57
CA TYR A 77 5.10 -0.12 -9.38
C TYR A 77 4.13 -1.28 -9.50
N ARG A 78 4.62 -2.44 -9.92
CA ARG A 78 3.77 -3.63 -10.04
C ARG A 78 3.52 -4.37 -8.74
N TYR A 79 4.40 -4.27 -7.75
CA TYR A 79 4.34 -5.06 -6.53
C TYR A 79 4.75 -4.26 -5.30
N ALA A 80 4.07 -4.50 -4.19
CA ALA A 80 4.54 -4.18 -2.85
C ALA A 80 4.92 -5.48 -2.16
N VAL A 81 6.15 -5.58 -1.67
CA VAL A 81 6.68 -6.82 -1.08
C VAL A 81 7.27 -6.59 0.29
N ARG A 82 7.22 -7.61 1.14
CA ARG A 82 8.00 -7.68 2.37
C ARG A 82 9.27 -8.47 2.11
N ARG A 83 10.41 -7.81 2.28
CA ARG A 83 11.71 -8.46 2.26
C ARG A 83 12.09 -8.89 3.67
N ARG A 84 12.57 -10.11 3.84
CA ARG A 84 13.28 -10.46 5.08
C ARG A 84 14.62 -9.72 5.07
N ALA A 85 14.87 -8.96 6.13
CA ALA A 85 16.15 -8.31 6.37
C ALA A 85 17.25 -9.33 6.71
#